data_AF-A0A3S0CPD7-F1
#
_entry.id   AF-A0A3S0CPD7-F1
#
_cell.length_a   1.000
_cell.length_b   1.000
_cell.length_c   1.000
_cell.angle_alpha   90.00
_cell.angle_beta   90.00
_cell.angle_gamma   90.00
#
_symmetry.space_group_name_H-M   'P 1'
#
loop_
_entity.id
_entity.type
_entity.pdbx_description
1 polymer ?
#
loop_
_entity_poly.entity_id
_entity_poly.type
_entity_poly.pdbx_seq_one_letter_code
_entity_poly.pdbx_strand_id
1 'polypeptide(L)'
;WHARSHQEAFATFQSSPDDGLAEAVAAERLGVHGPNRIDTRPGRGAVLRFALQFHQPLIYILIASGAIAAFLHEWADAGVIFGVVLVNALIGFIQEGRAEDALAALARSVA
;
A
#
# COMPACT_ATOMS: atom_id res chain seq x y z
N TRP A 1 -4.78 11.76 24.56
CA TRP A 1 -5.88 12.67 24.20
C TRP A 1 -7.25 12.10 24.58
N HIS A 2 -7.59 10.87 24.19
CA HIS A 2 -8.94 10.30 24.45
C HIS A 2 -9.37 10.19 25.93
N ALA A 3 -8.43 10.20 26.87
CA ALA A 3 -8.71 10.17 28.32
C ALA A 3 -8.58 11.55 28.99
N ARG A 4 -8.28 12.62 28.24
CA ARG A 4 -8.16 13.99 28.77
C ARG A 4 -9.50 14.71 28.68
N SER A 5 -9.70 15.69 29.55
CA SER A 5 -10.88 16.56 29.45
C SER A 5 -10.79 17.45 28.21
N HIS A 6 -11.94 17.94 27.72
CA HIS A 6 -11.97 18.86 26.58
C HIS A 6 -11.19 20.15 26.89
N GLN A 7 -11.25 20.67 28.12
CA GLN A 7 -10.47 21.83 28.55
C GLN A 7 -8.95 21.60 28.45
N GLU A 8 -8.46 20.45 28.90
CA GLU A 8 -7.04 20.11 28.78
C GLU A 8 -6.61 19.97 27.31
N ALA A 9 -7.50 19.46 26.45
CA ALA A 9 -7.22 19.34 25.03
C ALA A 9 -7.11 20.72 24.37
N PHE A 10 -8.05 21.63 24.64
CA PHE A 10 -8.05 23.01 24.16
C PHE A 10 -6.83 23.79 24.63
N ALA A 11 -6.47 23.66 25.92
CA ALA A 11 -5.27 24.30 26.47
C ALA A 11 -3.98 23.78 25.79
N THR A 12 -3.87 22.46 25.59
CA THR A 12 -2.68 21.88 24.96
C THR A 12 -2.55 22.27 23.49
N PHE A 13 -3.67 22.34 22.76
CA PHE A 13 -3.68 22.77 21.35
C PHE A 13 -3.81 24.28 21.15
N GLN A 14 -3.83 25.08 22.23
CA GLN A 14 -4.01 26.53 22.21
C GLN A 14 -5.18 26.96 21.32
N SER A 15 -6.31 26.27 21.47
CA SER A 15 -7.53 26.51 20.70
C SER A 15 -8.66 26.88 21.64
N SER A 16 -9.58 27.73 21.17
CA SER A 16 -10.82 28.05 21.87
C SER A 16 -11.95 27.11 21.41
N PRO A 17 -12.91 26.76 22.27
CA PRO A 17 -14.13 26.08 21.86
C PRO A 17 -15.03 26.97 20.98
N ASP A 18 -15.04 28.29 21.19
CA ASP A 18 -15.93 29.23 20.49
C ASP A 18 -15.27 29.81 19.22
N ASP A 19 -13.98 30.17 19.33
CA ASP A 19 -13.25 30.88 18.26
C ASP A 19 -12.29 29.96 17.47
N GLY A 20 -12.07 28.73 17.93
CA GLY A 20 -11.13 27.80 17.29
C GLY A 20 -9.67 28.24 17.40
N LEU A 21 -8.90 28.00 16.34
CA LEU A 21 -7.48 28.36 16.22
C LEU A 21 -7.34 29.73 15.56
N ALA A 22 -6.45 30.56 16.11
CA ALA A 22 -6.06 31.81 15.46
C ALA A 22 -5.38 31.52 14.11
N GLU A 23 -5.72 32.31 13.08
CA GLU A 23 -5.27 32.09 11.70
C GLU A 23 -3.74 32.09 11.57
N ALA A 24 -3.04 32.95 12.33
CA ALA A 24 -1.58 32.96 12.39
C ALA A 24 -0.98 31.64 12.91
N VAL A 25 -1.59 31.06 13.94
CA VAL A 25 -1.17 29.77 14.52
C VAL A 25 -1.50 28.62 13.57
N ALA A 26 -2.64 28.70 12.88
CA ALA A 26 -3.00 27.72 11.86
C ALA A 26 -2.01 27.73 10.68
N ALA A 27 -1.62 28.91 10.20
CA ALA A 27 -0.64 29.07 9.12
C ALA A 27 0.75 28.57 9.52
N GLU A 28 1.21 28.89 10.73
CA GLU A 28 2.47 28.38 11.28
C GLU A 28 2.46 26.84 11.35
N ARG A 29 1.40 26.26 11.91
CA ARG A 29 1.24 24.80 12.02
C ARG A 29 1.17 24.12 10.66
N LEU A 30 0.51 24.74 9.68
CA LEU A 30 0.48 24.22 8.32
C LEU A 30 1.88 24.19 7.69
N GLY A 31 2.73 25.19 8.01
CA GLY A 31 4.13 25.20 7.60
C GLY A 31 4.97 24.10 8.25
N VAL A 32 4.73 23.79 9.53
CA VAL A 32 5.49 22.77 10.29
C VAL A 32 5.02 21.35 9.97
N HIS A 33 3.71 21.11 9.94
CA HIS A 33 3.13 19.78 9.79
C HIS A 33 2.80 19.42 8.34
N GLY A 34 2.73 20.42 7.47
CA GLY A 34 2.24 20.24 6.11
C GLY A 34 0.72 20.06 6.05
N PRO A 35 0.18 19.97 4.83
CA PRO A 35 -1.24 19.74 4.61
C PRO A 35 -1.63 18.34 5.12
N ASN A 36 -2.78 18.25 5.79
CA ASN A 36 -3.36 16.99 6.24
C ASN A 36 -3.98 16.21 5.05
N ARG A 37 -3.13 15.78 4.13
CA ARG A 37 -3.49 14.98 2.96
C ARG A 37 -2.59 13.76 2.88
N ILE A 38 -3.16 12.63 2.50
CA ILE A 38 -2.39 11.41 2.23
C ILE A 38 -1.75 11.59 0.85
N ASP A 39 -0.43 11.73 0.82
CA ASP A 39 0.32 11.89 -0.42
C ASP A 39 0.35 10.55 -1.17
N THR A 40 -0.40 10.46 -2.26
CA THR A 40 -0.44 9.27 -3.10
C THR A 40 0.82 9.23 -3.94
N ARG A 41 1.81 8.42 -3.55
CA ARG A 41 2.94 8.14 -4.44
C ARG A 41 2.40 7.60 -5.76
N PRO A 42 2.93 8.06 -6.92
CA PRO A 42 2.55 7.47 -8.19
C PRO A 42 2.83 5.97 -8.13
N GLY A 43 1.77 5.17 -8.24
CA GLY A 43 1.86 3.72 -8.22
C GLY A 43 2.81 3.25 -9.31
N ARG A 44 3.52 2.15 -9.06
CA ARG A 44 4.37 1.52 -10.09
C ARG A 44 3.50 1.17 -11.31
N GLY A 45 4.04 1.18 -12.52
CA GLY A 45 3.26 0.77 -13.71
C GLY A 45 2.76 -0.68 -13.61
N ALA A 46 1.60 -0.99 -14.19
CA ALA A 46 0.97 -2.32 -14.09
C ALA A 46 1.91 -3.47 -14.53
N VAL A 47 2.66 -3.26 -15.61
CA VAL A 47 3.67 -4.24 -16.09
C VAL A 47 4.80 -4.45 -15.09
N LEU A 48 5.27 -3.36 -14.45
CA LEU A 48 6.33 -3.45 -13.45
C LEU A 48 5.83 -4.16 -12.17
N ARG A 49 4.58 -3.94 -11.78
CA ARG A 49 3.95 -4.66 -10.66
C ARG A 49 3.84 -6.16 -10.94
N PHE A 50 3.38 -6.54 -12.14
CA PHE A 50 3.33 -7.93 -12.54
C PHE A 50 4.73 -8.57 -12.56
N ALA A 51 5.74 -7.88 -13.10
CA ALA A 51 7.12 -8.36 -13.11
C ALA A 51 7.74 -8.48 -11.70
N LEU A 52 7.38 -7.57 -10.78
CA LEU A 52 7.80 -7.64 -9.38
C LEU A 52 7.19 -8.83 -8.64
N GLN A 53 6.04 -9.35 -9.08
CA GLN A 53 5.48 -10.53 -8.47
C GLN A 53 6.38 -11.76 -8.63
N PHE A 54 7.21 -11.80 -9.68
CA PHE A 54 8.23 -12.84 -9.88
C PHE A 54 9.48 -12.66 -9.00
N HIS A 55 9.66 -11.51 -8.35
CA HIS A 55 10.79 -11.23 -7.44
C HIS A 55 10.56 -11.77 -6.03
N GLN A 56 9.87 -12.91 -5.92
CA GLN A 56 9.74 -13.63 -4.66
C GLN A 56 10.72 -14.80 -4.64
N PRO A 57 11.53 -14.98 -3.58
CA PRO A 57 12.51 -16.07 -3.49
C PRO A 57 11.91 -17.45 -3.82
N LEU A 58 10.66 -17.68 -3.41
CA LEU A 58 9.92 -18.90 -3.65
C LEU A 58 9.60 -19.12 -5.15
N ILE A 59 9.33 -18.07 -5.91
CA ILE A 59 9.09 -18.17 -7.36
C ILE A 59 10.36 -18.55 -8.10
N TYR A 60 11.52 -18.03 -7.71
CA TYR A 60 12.79 -18.46 -8.32
C TYR A 60 13.03 -19.96 -8.12
N ILE A 61 12.71 -20.50 -6.95
CA ILE A 61 12.80 -21.94 -6.68
C ILE A 61 11.83 -22.71 -7.59
N LEU A 62 10.58 -22.26 -7.72
CA LEU A 62 9.61 -22.94 -8.61
C LEU A 62 10.02 -22.88 -10.08
N ILE A 63 10.51 -21.73 -10.56
CA ILE A 63 10.99 -21.61 -11.95
C ILE A 63 12.17 -22.55 -12.17
N ALA A 64 13.11 -22.65 -11.22
CA ALA A 64 14.22 -23.59 -11.29
C ALA A 64 13.74 -25.05 -11.30
N SER A 65 12.84 -25.43 -10.39
CA SER A 65 12.27 -26.78 -10.34
C SER A 65 11.48 -27.13 -11.62
N GLY A 66 10.69 -26.20 -12.15
CA GLY A 66 9.95 -26.37 -13.40
C GLY A 66 10.88 -26.51 -14.61
N ALA A 67 11.99 -25.77 -14.65
CA ALA A 67 13.01 -25.91 -15.68
C ALA A 67 13.71 -27.28 -15.62
N ILE A 68 14.01 -27.77 -14.41
CA ILE A 68 14.58 -29.12 -14.20
C ILE A 68 13.60 -30.20 -14.65
N ALA A 69 12.32 -30.13 -14.26
CA ALA A 69 11.28 -31.07 -14.68
C ALA A 69 11.08 -31.07 -16.21
N ALA A 70 11.09 -29.91 -16.85
CA ALA A 70 11.01 -29.79 -18.31
C ALA A 70 12.24 -30.42 -18.99
N PHE A 71 13.44 -30.23 -18.43
CA PHE A 71 14.67 -30.86 -18.93
C PHE A 71 14.61 -32.39 -18.83
N LEU A 72 13.99 -32.92 -17.77
CA LEU A 72 13.72 -34.35 -17.58
C LEU A 72 12.61 -34.91 -18.48
N HIS A 73 12.01 -34.09 -19.35
CA HIS A 73 10.85 -34.44 -20.19
C HIS A 73 9.58 -34.78 -19.39
N GLU A 74 9.51 -34.36 -18.13
CA GLU A 74 8.31 -34.45 -17.29
C GLU A 74 7.38 -33.26 -17.57
N TRP A 75 6.85 -33.19 -18.80
CA TRP A 75 6.03 -32.08 -19.28
C TRP A 75 4.77 -31.86 -18.43
N ALA A 76 4.22 -32.92 -17.84
CA ALA A 76 3.07 -32.83 -16.95
C ALA A 76 3.42 -32.07 -15.67
N ASP A 77 4.51 -32.44 -15.00
CA ASP A 77 4.94 -31.82 -13.75
C ASP A 77 5.43 -30.39 -13.95
N ALA A 78 6.20 -30.16 -15.02
CA ALA A 78 6.60 -28.81 -15.42
C ALA A 78 5.37 -27.92 -15.67
N GLY A 79 4.35 -28.44 -16.39
CA GLY A 79 3.10 -27.73 -16.66
C GLY A 79 2.35 -27.33 -15.39
N VAL A 80 2.26 -28.24 -14.40
CA VAL A 80 1.62 -27.96 -13.11
C VAL A 80 2.37 -26.86 -12.35
N ILE A 81 3.71 -26.95 -12.28
CA ILE A 81 4.54 -25.94 -11.60
C ILE A 81 4.36 -24.56 -12.24
N PHE A 82 4.46 -24.47 -13.57
CA PHE A 82 4.25 -23.20 -14.28
C PHE A 82 2.84 -22.66 -14.10
N GLY A 83 1.82 -23.52 -14.12
CA GLY A 83 0.43 -23.15 -13.88
C GLY A 83 0.23 -22.52 -12.49
N VAL A 84 0.79 -23.13 -11.45
CA VAL A 84 0.71 -22.60 -10.08
C VAL A 84 1.41 -21.25 -9.95
N VAL A 85 2.60 -21.08 -10.55
CA VAL A 85 3.31 -19.79 -10.57
C VAL A 85 2.47 -18.72 -11.24
N LEU A 86 1.88 -19.02 -12.40
CA LEU A 86 1.06 -18.07 -13.14
C LEU A 86 -0.19 -17.65 -12.36
N VAL A 87 -0.89 -18.61 -11.75
CA VAL A 87 -2.05 -18.34 -10.90
C VAL A 87 -1.67 -17.50 -9.69
N ASN A 88 -0.57 -17.83 -9.01
CA ASN A 88 -0.09 -17.04 -7.87
C ASN A 88 0.29 -15.62 -8.29
N ALA A 89 0.94 -15.46 -9.45
CA ALA A 89 1.29 -14.15 -9.98
C ALA A 89 0.04 -13.30 -10.28
N LEU A 90 -0.98 -13.91 -10.90
CA LEU A 90 -2.25 -13.26 -11.21
C LEU A 90 -3.00 -12.86 -9.94
N ILE A 91 -3.11 -13.76 -8.97
CA ILE A 91 -3.75 -13.49 -7.68
C ILE A 91 -3.04 -12.34 -6.96
N GLY A 92 -1.71 -12.37 -6.89
CA GLY A 92 -0.91 -11.29 -6.29
C GLY A 92 -1.13 -9.95 -6.97
N PHE A 93 -1.13 -9.93 -8.30
CA PHE A 93 -1.41 -8.71 -9.07
C PHE A 93 -2.79 -8.12 -8.77
N ILE A 94 -3.82 -8.95 -8.70
CA ILE A 94 -5.19 -8.51 -8.35
C ILE A 94 -5.27 -8.02 -6.90
N GLN A 95 -4.61 -8.71 -5.96
CA GLN A 95 -4.59 -8.31 -4.55
C GLN A 95 -3.90 -6.96 -4.34
N GLU A 96 -2.75 -6.74 -4.98
CA GLU A 96 -2.01 -5.47 -4.94
C GLU A 96 -2.87 -4.32 -5.49
N GLY A 97 -3.55 -4.54 -6.63
CA GLY A 97 -4.47 -3.54 -7.21
C GLY A 97 -5.60 -3.15 -6.25
N ARG A 98 -6.23 -4.14 -5.60
CA ARG A 98 -7.27 -3.87 -4.60
C ARG A 98 -6.76 -3.09 -3.38
N ALA A 99 -5.52 -3.32 -2.96
CA ALA A 99 -4.90 -2.58 -1.86
C ALA A 99 -4.67 -1.11 -2.24
N GLU A 100 -4.18 -0.85 -3.46
CA GLU A 100 -4.07 0.51 -3.98
C GLU A 100 -5.43 1.21 -4.09
N ASP A 101 -6.46 0.52 -4.56
CA ASP A 101 -7.83 1.06 -4.65
C ASP A 101 -8.41 1.42 -3.27
N ALA A 102 -8.16 0.58 -2.27
CA ALA A 102 -8.57 0.84 -0.89
C ALA A 102 -7.86 2.07 -0.29
N LEU A 103 -6.56 2.21 -0.54
CA LEU A 103 -5.80 3.39 -0.12
C LEU A 103 -6.29 4.66 -0.85
N ALA A 104 -6.59 4.57 -2.14
CA ALA A 104 -7.16 5.68 -2.90
C ALA A 104 -8.55 6.06 -2.38
N ALA A 105 -9.37 5.09 -1.99
CA ALA A 105 -10.68 5.35 -1.36
C ALA A 105 -10.53 6.03 0.00
N LEU A 106 -9.60 5.58 0.84
CA LEU A 106 -9.30 6.22 2.12
C LEU A 106 -8.83 7.67 1.92
N ALA A 107 -7.91 7.90 0.97
CA ALA A 107 -7.43 9.23 0.65
C ALA A 107 -8.58 10.19 0.24
N ARG A 108 -9.59 9.69 -0.50
CA ARG A 108 -10.79 10.46 -0.84
C ARG A 108 -11.71 10.77 0.35
N SER A 109 -11.69 9.96 1.40
CA SER A 109 -12.51 10.20 2.61
C SER A 109 -11.87 11.17 3.61
N VAL A 110 -10.56 11.39 3.50
CA VAL A 110 -9.79 12.30 4.38
C VAL A 110 -9.58 13.67 3.74
N ALA A 111 -9.74 13.78 2.41
CA ALA A 111 -9.75 15.03 1.66
C ALA A 111 -11.13 15.70 1.68
#